data_AF-A0A970TI81-F1
#
_entry.id   AF-A0A970TI81-F1
#
_cell.length_a   1.000
_cell.length_b   1.000
_cell.length_c   1.000
_cell.angle_alpha   90.00
_cell.angle_beta   90.00
_cell.angle_gamma   90.00
#
_symmetry.space_group_name_H-M   'P 1'
#
loop_
_entity.id
_entity.type
_entity.pdbx_description
1 polymer ?
#
loop_
_entity_poly.entity_id
_entity_poly.type
_entity_poly.pdbx_seq_one_letter_code
_entity_poly.pdbx_strand_id
1 'polypeptide(L)'
;MKILIDPSPRKLSKFLDAEDLQGKTFLHHTGSMFGIGCRVSDNEAIQRIIKLKQKEDRSGLIALVPDIRWLEDNDIHIPDRLRPLLDQYWPGNLTAVFACDDPRFEAISVNGKVAFRVPDNDLLRMMIDMIGEPLVSTSINRASLPAENDLDKLKSFYASWFDYAIHPHPRNLTKDPRS
;
A
#
# COMPACT_ATOMS: atom_id res chain seq x y z
N MET A 1 1.89 13.06 -13.53
CA MET A 1 1.06 12.17 -12.69
C MET A 1 -0.35 12.09 -13.26
N LYS A 2 -0.83 10.88 -13.61
CA LYS A 2 -2.22 10.64 -14.04
C LYS A 2 -3.10 10.32 -12.82
N ILE A 3 -4.30 10.89 -12.76
CA ILE A 3 -5.15 10.85 -11.55
C ILE A 3 -6.47 10.12 -11.85
N LEU A 4 -6.79 9.13 -11.02
CA LEU A 4 -8.06 8.43 -10.98
C LEU A 4 -8.70 8.68 -9.61
N ILE A 5 -9.71 9.55 -9.59
CA ILE A 5 -10.52 9.83 -8.40
C ILE A 5 -11.76 8.95 -8.47
N ASP A 6 -11.98 8.14 -7.44
CA ASP A 6 -13.16 7.28 -7.29
C ASP A 6 -13.53 6.51 -8.56
N PRO A 7 -12.58 5.79 -9.20
CA PRO A 7 -12.85 5.12 -10.46
C PRO A 7 -13.83 3.96 -10.23
N SER A 8 -14.79 3.80 -11.15
CA SER A 8 -15.59 2.57 -11.20
C SER A 8 -14.69 1.35 -11.46
N PRO A 9 -15.11 0.13 -11.06
CA PRO A 9 -14.34 -1.09 -11.31
C PRO A 9 -13.93 -1.24 -12.78
N ARG A 10 -14.84 -0.96 -13.71
CA ARG A 10 -14.57 -0.99 -15.16
C ARG A 10 -13.52 0.03 -15.59
N LYS A 11 -13.53 1.23 -15.00
CA LYS A 11 -12.56 2.28 -15.32
C LYS A 11 -11.18 1.93 -14.75
N LEU A 12 -11.13 1.35 -13.54
CA LEU A 12 -9.91 0.89 -12.91
C LEU A 12 -9.28 -0.26 -13.69
N SER A 13 -10.05 -1.32 -14.00
CA SER A 13 -9.56 -2.45 -14.81
C SER A 13 -9.03 -1.96 -16.17
N LYS A 14 -9.80 -1.15 -16.92
CA LYS A 14 -9.33 -0.60 -18.20
C LYS A 14 -8.03 0.21 -18.06
N PHE A 15 -7.83 0.89 -16.93
CA PHE A 15 -6.61 1.61 -16.66
C PHE A 15 -5.44 0.65 -16.41
N LEU A 16 -5.63 -0.35 -15.54
CA LEU A 16 -4.61 -1.35 -15.22
C LEU A 16 -4.21 -2.17 -16.47
N ASP A 17 -5.16 -2.48 -17.35
CA ASP A 17 -4.91 -3.20 -18.60
C ASP A 17 -4.13 -2.37 -19.64
N ALA A 18 -4.24 -1.03 -19.57
CA ALA A 18 -3.69 -0.13 -20.58
C ALA A 18 -2.30 0.42 -20.21
N GLU A 19 -1.86 0.26 -18.97
CA GLU A 19 -0.66 0.89 -18.44
C GLU A 19 0.37 -0.16 -18.04
N ASP A 20 1.63 0.06 -18.42
CA ASP A 20 2.74 -0.71 -17.88
C ASP A 20 3.08 -0.19 -16.47
N LEU A 21 2.84 -1.03 -15.47
CA LEU A 21 3.06 -0.70 -14.07
C LEU A 21 4.51 -0.89 -13.62
N GLN A 22 5.42 -1.36 -14.49
CA GLN A 22 6.83 -1.54 -14.18
C GLN A 22 7.54 -0.19 -13.94
N GLY A 23 8.28 -0.11 -12.84
CA GLY A 23 8.95 1.10 -12.35
C GLY A 23 8.01 2.18 -11.81
N LYS A 24 6.70 1.89 -11.70
CA LYS A 24 5.67 2.91 -11.39
C LYS A 24 5.31 2.96 -9.92
N THR A 25 5.06 4.18 -9.44
CA THR A 25 4.60 4.45 -8.08
C THR A 25 3.19 5.04 -8.04
N PHE A 26 2.44 4.66 -7.02
CA PHE A 26 1.05 5.04 -6.79
C PHE A 26 0.91 5.87 -5.51
N LEU A 27 0.25 7.02 -5.61
CA LEU A 27 -0.41 7.66 -4.46
C LEU A 27 -1.74 6.94 -4.22
N HIS A 28 -1.95 6.44 -3.00
CA HIS A 28 -3.18 5.77 -2.59
C HIS A 28 -3.61 6.17 -1.18
N HIS A 29 -4.85 5.89 -0.81
CA HIS A 29 -5.37 6.09 0.55
C HIS A 29 -5.66 4.73 1.21
N THR A 30 -5.14 4.52 2.42
CA THR A 30 -5.25 3.24 3.15
C THR A 30 -6.54 3.11 3.99
N GLY A 31 -7.34 4.17 4.06
CA GLY A 31 -8.52 4.30 4.92
C GLY A 31 -8.27 5.26 6.09
N SER A 32 -7.03 5.32 6.58
CA SER A 32 -6.62 6.24 7.67
C SER A 32 -5.66 7.34 7.21
N MET A 33 -4.88 7.08 6.16
CA MET A 33 -3.86 8.01 5.66
C MET A 33 -3.48 7.72 4.21
N PHE A 34 -2.84 8.70 3.57
CA PHE A 34 -2.20 8.53 2.26
C PHE A 34 -0.86 7.80 2.37
N GLY A 35 -0.56 7.04 1.33
CA GLY A 35 0.70 6.31 1.18
C GLY A 35 1.23 6.39 -0.24
N ILE A 36 2.54 6.18 -0.36
CA ILE A 36 3.21 5.87 -1.62
C ILE A 36 3.39 4.37 -1.70
N GLY A 37 3.10 3.78 -2.87
CA GLY A 37 3.25 2.36 -3.08
C GLY A 37 3.65 1.95 -4.48
N CYS A 38 3.92 0.67 -4.67
CA CYS A 38 4.24 0.03 -5.94
C CYS A 38 3.93 -1.47 -5.83
N ARG A 39 4.05 -2.22 -6.93
CA ARG A 39 3.89 -3.68 -6.91
C ARG A 39 5.01 -4.33 -6.10
N VAL A 40 4.71 -5.40 -5.36
CA VAL A 40 5.73 -6.08 -4.55
C VAL A 40 6.79 -6.76 -5.43
N SER A 41 6.43 -7.20 -6.63
CA SER A 41 7.36 -7.74 -7.62
C SER A 41 8.32 -6.69 -8.22
N ASP A 42 8.05 -5.40 -8.01
CA ASP A 42 8.75 -4.31 -8.69
C ASP A 42 9.90 -3.75 -7.87
N ASN A 43 11.02 -4.46 -7.91
CA ASN A 43 12.24 -4.07 -7.21
C ASN A 43 12.74 -2.67 -7.60
N GLU A 44 12.56 -2.25 -8.86
CA GLU A 44 12.97 -0.92 -9.32
C GLU A 44 12.14 0.18 -8.61
N ALA A 45 10.81 0.01 -8.59
CA ALA A 45 9.92 0.96 -7.93
C ALA A 45 10.13 0.97 -6.41
N ILE A 46 10.37 -0.18 -5.78
CA ILE A 46 10.72 -0.27 -4.35
C ILE A 46 11.98 0.55 -4.05
N GLN A 47 13.05 0.37 -4.84
CA GLN A 47 14.29 1.14 -4.67
C GLN A 47 14.08 2.64 -4.91
N ARG A 48 13.23 3.01 -5.87
CA ARG A 48 12.84 4.41 -6.10
C ARG A 48 12.14 5.00 -4.86
N ILE A 49 11.20 4.28 -4.24
CA ILE A 49 10.51 4.73 -3.02
C ILE A 49 11.51 4.94 -1.87
N ILE A 50 12.42 3.99 -1.64
CA ILE A 50 13.45 4.09 -0.58
C ILE A 50 14.31 5.35 -0.79
N LYS A 51 14.78 5.57 -2.02
CA LYS A 51 15.56 6.77 -2.39
C LYS A 51 14.78 8.07 -2.18
N LEU A 52 13.52 8.13 -2.61
CA LEU A 52 12.67 9.31 -2.42
C LEU A 52 12.51 9.68 -0.94
N LYS A 53 12.36 8.66 -0.08
CA LYS A 53 12.24 8.84 1.37
C LYS A 53 13.54 9.20 2.07
N GLN A 54 14.68 9.15 1.38
CA GLN A 54 16.01 9.37 1.95
C GLN A 54 16.28 8.45 3.15
N LYS A 55 15.80 7.20 3.09
CA LYS A 55 16.08 6.17 4.09
C LYS A 55 17.20 5.27 3.60
N GLU A 56 18.07 4.85 4.53
CA GLU A 56 19.14 3.89 4.26
C GLU A 56 18.66 2.43 4.36
N ASP A 57 17.50 2.19 4.99
CA ASP A 57 16.97 0.85 5.23
C ASP A 57 15.54 0.66 4.68
N ARG A 58 15.10 -0.60 4.71
CA ARG A 58 13.77 -1.05 4.30
C ARG A 58 12.72 -0.84 5.40
N SER A 59 13.07 -0.16 6.50
CA SER A 59 12.18 -0.02 7.66
C SER A 59 10.92 0.77 7.30
N GLY A 60 9.77 0.20 7.64
CA GLY A 60 8.46 0.83 7.44
C GLY A 60 7.88 0.69 6.03
N LEU A 61 8.42 -0.22 5.20
CA LEU A 61 7.70 -0.77 4.06
C LEU A 61 6.74 -1.85 4.56
N ILE A 62 5.50 -1.83 4.10
CA ILE A 62 4.48 -2.83 4.41
C ILE A 62 3.93 -3.44 3.12
N ALA A 63 3.53 -4.70 3.15
CA ALA A 63 2.74 -5.36 2.12
C ALA A 63 1.25 -5.18 2.40
N LEU A 64 0.56 -4.50 1.49
CA LEU A 64 -0.89 -4.40 1.47
C LEU A 64 -1.47 -5.57 0.69
N VAL A 65 -2.37 -6.32 1.34
CA VAL A 65 -3.09 -7.47 0.77
C VAL A 65 -4.59 -7.16 0.71
N PRO A 66 -5.35 -7.77 -0.21
CA PRO A 66 -6.76 -7.42 -0.41
C PRO A 66 -7.64 -7.94 0.74
N ASP A 67 -7.30 -9.08 1.33
CA ASP A 67 -7.93 -9.61 2.55
C ASP A 67 -7.00 -10.64 3.21
N ILE A 68 -7.45 -11.22 4.33
CA ILE A 68 -6.70 -12.25 5.05
C ILE A 68 -6.62 -13.58 4.29
N ARG A 69 -7.60 -13.90 3.43
CA ARG A 69 -7.64 -15.14 2.66
C ARG A 69 -6.55 -15.17 1.62
N TRP A 70 -6.18 -14.02 1.07
CA TRP A 70 -5.03 -13.92 0.16
C TRP A 70 -3.77 -14.54 0.79
N LEU A 71 -3.52 -14.34 2.09
CA LEU A 71 -2.37 -14.96 2.76
C LEU A 71 -2.50 -16.48 2.84
N GLU A 72 -3.70 -16.98 3.14
CA GLU A 72 -4.01 -18.41 3.24
C GLU A 72 -3.89 -19.12 1.89
N ASP A 73 -4.50 -18.54 0.85
CA ASP A 73 -4.49 -19.05 -0.54
C ASP A 73 -3.08 -19.05 -1.16
N ASN A 74 -2.14 -18.33 -0.56
CA ASN A 74 -0.76 -18.20 -0.99
C ASN A 74 0.24 -18.88 -0.04
N ASP A 75 -0.24 -19.77 0.83
CA ASP A 75 0.56 -20.56 1.79
C ASP A 75 1.41 -19.70 2.76
N ILE A 76 0.98 -18.47 3.04
CA ILE A 76 1.64 -17.59 4.00
C ILE A 76 1.10 -17.88 5.40
N HIS A 77 1.90 -18.58 6.21
CA HIS A 77 1.53 -18.95 7.57
C HIS A 77 1.45 -17.73 8.51
N ILE A 78 0.24 -17.42 8.96
CA ILE A 78 -0.03 -16.43 10.01
C ILE A 78 0.14 -17.13 11.37
N PRO A 79 0.99 -16.61 12.28
CA PRO A 79 1.11 -17.17 13.63
C PRO A 79 -0.23 -17.16 14.37
N ASP A 80 -0.63 -18.30 14.95
CA ASP A 80 -1.94 -18.51 15.60
C ASP A 80 -2.29 -17.40 16.62
N ARG A 81 -1.30 -16.93 17.38
CA ARG A 81 -1.46 -15.86 18.38
C ARG A 81 -1.92 -14.52 17.78
N LEU A 82 -1.67 -14.27 16.50
CA LEU A 82 -2.09 -13.04 15.82
C LEU A 82 -3.51 -13.18 15.28
N ARG A 83 -4.00 -14.39 15.02
CA ARG A 83 -5.25 -14.62 14.31
C ARG A 83 -6.47 -13.91 14.93
N PRO A 84 -6.71 -13.97 16.25
CA PRO A 84 -7.85 -13.26 16.85
C PRO A 84 -7.80 -11.74 16.67
N LEU A 85 -6.59 -11.16 16.71
CA LEU A 85 -6.41 -9.72 16.47
C LEU A 85 -6.67 -9.36 15.01
N LEU A 86 -6.20 -10.18 14.08
CA LEU A 86 -6.37 -9.93 12.66
C LEU A 86 -7.85 -10.08 12.25
N ASP A 87 -8.53 -11.12 12.73
CA ASP A 87 -9.96 -11.33 12.46
C ASP A 87 -10.82 -10.17 13.01
N GLN A 88 -10.38 -9.52 14.10
CA GLN A 88 -11.10 -8.39 14.70
C GLN A 88 -10.79 -7.04 14.02
N TYR A 89 -9.54 -6.80 13.60
CA TYR A 89 -9.07 -5.47 13.20
C TYR A 89 -8.69 -5.35 11.72
N TRP A 90 -8.79 -6.41 10.93
CA TRP A 90 -8.67 -6.37 9.48
C TRP A 90 -10.04 -6.55 8.80
N PRO A 91 -10.36 -5.75 7.76
CA PRO A 91 -9.62 -4.58 7.24
C PRO A 91 -9.50 -3.43 8.25
N GLY A 92 -8.37 -2.71 8.26
CA GLY A 92 -8.17 -1.65 9.25
C GLY A 92 -6.76 -1.06 9.28
N ASN A 93 -6.45 -0.38 10.39
CA ASN A 93 -5.16 0.30 10.62
C ASN A 93 -4.14 -0.57 11.40
N LEU A 94 -4.43 -1.85 11.61
CA LEU A 94 -3.50 -2.78 12.24
C LEU A 94 -2.48 -3.29 11.21
N THR A 95 -1.20 -3.28 11.56
CA THR A 95 -0.14 -3.92 10.77
C THR A 95 0.41 -5.11 11.56
N ALA A 96 0.45 -6.29 10.96
CA ALA A 96 1.01 -7.48 11.57
C ALA A 96 2.43 -7.74 11.04
N VAL A 97 3.37 -7.97 11.93
CA VAL A 97 4.76 -8.27 11.57
C VAL A 97 5.11 -9.67 12.05
N PHE A 98 5.43 -10.56 11.12
CA PHE A 98 5.76 -11.95 11.42
C PHE A 98 6.76 -12.51 10.41
N ALA A 99 7.32 -13.69 10.71
CA ALA A 99 8.30 -14.34 9.86
C ALA A 99 7.65 -14.76 8.54
N CYS A 100 8.34 -14.52 7.43
CA CYS A 100 7.86 -14.89 6.10
C CYS A 100 9.07 -15.06 5.19
N ASP A 101 9.27 -16.29 4.70
CA ASP A 101 10.40 -16.70 3.86
C ASP A 101 10.01 -16.79 2.37
N ASP A 102 8.90 -16.16 1.99
CA ASP A 102 8.45 -16.14 0.61
C ASP A 102 9.29 -15.14 -0.23
N PRO A 103 9.91 -15.58 -1.35
CA PRO A 103 10.76 -14.74 -2.20
C PRO A 103 10.08 -13.47 -2.72
N ARG A 104 8.74 -13.45 -2.86
CA ARG A 104 7.98 -12.28 -3.30
C ARG A 104 8.17 -11.08 -2.38
N PHE A 105 8.49 -11.29 -1.11
CA PHE A 105 8.64 -10.22 -0.13
C PHE A 105 10.10 -9.95 0.27
N GLU A 106 11.07 -10.60 -0.38
CA GLU A 106 12.50 -10.46 -0.03
C GLU A 106 12.95 -8.99 -0.05
N ALA A 107 12.47 -8.21 -1.02
CA ALA A 107 12.82 -6.80 -1.18
C ALA A 107 12.33 -5.89 -0.04
N ILE A 108 11.34 -6.32 0.73
CA ILE A 108 10.78 -5.57 1.87
C ILE A 108 10.99 -6.27 3.22
N SER A 109 11.54 -7.48 3.22
CA SER A 109 11.84 -8.24 4.43
C SER A 109 12.93 -7.55 5.26
N VAL A 110 12.73 -7.53 6.58
CA VAL A 110 13.68 -7.03 7.56
C VAL A 110 13.88 -8.09 8.63
N ASN A 111 15.10 -8.64 8.73
CA ASN A 111 15.45 -9.73 9.65
C ASN A 111 14.51 -10.95 9.54
N GLY A 112 14.19 -11.35 8.30
CA GLY A 112 13.31 -12.51 8.01
C GLY A 112 11.83 -12.26 8.30
N LYS A 113 11.42 -11.00 8.51
CA LYS A 113 10.03 -10.64 8.82
C LYS A 113 9.47 -9.66 7.80
N VAL A 114 8.18 -9.79 7.53
CA VAL A 114 7.41 -8.91 6.65
C VAL A 114 6.26 -8.30 7.44
N ALA A 115 5.98 -7.03 7.15
CA ALA A 115 4.86 -6.30 7.72
C ALA A 115 3.67 -6.35 6.76
N PHE A 116 2.58 -7.00 7.14
CA PHE A 116 1.36 -7.13 6.36
C PHE A 116 0.23 -6.26 6.91
N ARG A 117 -0.67 -5.81 6.02
CA ARG A 117 -1.90 -5.11 6.40
C ARG A 117 -2.99 -5.31 5.34
N VAL A 118 -4.22 -5.54 5.79
CA VAL A 118 -5.43 -5.38 4.96
C VAL A 118 -5.94 -3.95 5.13
N PRO A 119 -5.87 -3.06 4.12
CA PRO A 119 -6.31 -1.67 4.24
C PRO A 119 -7.84 -1.58 4.28
N ASP A 120 -8.39 -0.62 5.03
CA ASP A 120 -9.85 -0.38 5.13
C ASP A 120 -10.44 0.29 3.87
N ASN A 121 -9.60 0.69 2.92
CA ASN A 121 -10.05 1.32 1.70
C ASN A 121 -10.45 0.29 0.62
N ASP A 122 -11.74 0.19 0.33
CA ASP A 122 -12.29 -0.73 -0.68
C ASP A 122 -11.69 -0.54 -2.08
N LEU A 123 -11.46 0.70 -2.51
CA LEU A 123 -10.82 0.99 -3.80
C LEU A 123 -9.41 0.41 -3.85
N LEU A 124 -8.63 0.54 -2.79
CA LEU A 124 -7.28 0.00 -2.68
C LEU A 124 -7.29 -1.52 -2.64
N ARG A 125 -8.20 -2.15 -1.88
CA ARG A 125 -8.36 -3.61 -1.85
C ARG A 125 -8.73 -4.16 -3.23
N MET A 126 -9.69 -3.53 -3.91
CA MET A 126 -10.07 -3.87 -5.29
C MET A 126 -8.91 -3.71 -6.27
N MET A 127 -8.09 -2.66 -6.10
CA MET A 127 -6.91 -2.45 -6.95
C MET A 127 -5.87 -3.55 -6.75
N ILE A 128 -5.59 -3.94 -5.48
CA ILE A 128 -4.67 -5.03 -5.16
C ILE A 128 -5.16 -6.34 -5.79
N ASP A 129 -6.45 -6.64 -5.64
CA ASP A 129 -7.08 -7.84 -6.21
C ASP A 129 -7.00 -7.88 -7.74
N MET A 130 -7.31 -6.77 -8.42
CA MET A 130 -7.20 -6.65 -9.89
C MET A 130 -5.76 -6.75 -10.40
N ILE A 131 -4.78 -6.26 -9.64
CA ILE A 131 -3.36 -6.38 -9.98
C ILE A 131 -2.88 -7.83 -9.80
N GLY A 132 -3.47 -8.59 -8.88
CA GLY A 132 -3.16 -10.00 -8.62
C GLY A 132 -1.93 -10.21 -7.72
N GLU A 133 -1.36 -9.16 -7.16
CA GLU A 133 -0.25 -9.24 -6.22
C GLU A 133 -0.33 -8.13 -5.14
N PRO A 134 0.30 -8.33 -3.97
CA PRO A 134 0.36 -7.31 -2.92
C PRO A 134 1.03 -6.03 -3.39
N LEU A 135 0.65 -4.91 -2.77
CA LEU A 135 1.30 -3.63 -3.00
C LEU A 135 2.20 -3.27 -1.83
N VAL A 136 3.43 -2.88 -2.11
CA VAL A 136 4.28 -2.22 -1.12
C VAL A 136 3.68 -0.86 -0.84
N SER A 137 3.62 -0.48 0.43
CA SER A 137 3.17 0.83 0.88
C SER A 137 4.04 1.38 2.01
N THR A 138 4.09 2.70 2.10
CA THR A 138 4.66 3.44 3.23
C THR A 138 4.09 4.86 3.27
N SER A 139 4.21 5.53 4.41
CA SER A 139 3.76 6.92 4.57
C SER A 139 4.53 7.87 3.67
N ILE A 140 3.94 9.02 3.32
CA ILE A 140 4.59 10.01 2.45
C ILE A 140 5.30 11.04 3.32
N ASN A 141 6.60 10.84 3.48
CA ASN A 141 7.50 11.76 4.18
C ASN A 141 8.95 11.46 3.80
N ARG A 142 9.79 12.49 3.86
CA ARG A 142 11.24 12.32 3.94
C ARG A 142 11.61 11.86 5.36
N ALA A 143 12.77 11.22 5.49
CA ALA A 143 13.28 10.76 6.78
C ALA A 143 13.18 11.85 7.87
N SER A 144 12.75 11.45 9.06
CA SER A 144 12.59 12.33 10.24
C SER A 144 11.53 13.44 10.14
N LEU A 145 10.76 13.53 9.05
CA LEU A 145 9.61 14.43 8.94
C LEU A 145 8.29 13.69 9.23
N PRO A 146 7.26 14.37 9.75
CA PRO A 146 5.90 13.85 9.84
C PRO A 146 5.35 13.39 8.48
N ALA A 147 4.47 12.39 8.50
CA ALA A 147 3.72 11.97 7.31
C ALA A 147 2.81 13.10 6.81
N GLU A 148 2.89 13.39 5.51
CA GLU A 148 1.99 14.31 4.83
C GLU A 148 0.71 13.57 4.43
N ASN A 149 -0.44 14.17 4.76
CA ASN A 149 -1.78 13.62 4.51
C ASN A 149 -2.72 14.62 3.84
N ASP A 150 -2.30 15.88 3.71
CA ASP A 150 -3.03 16.88 2.95
C ASP A 150 -2.84 16.59 1.45
N LEU A 151 -3.95 16.24 0.79
CA LEU A 151 -3.94 15.86 -0.62
C LEU A 151 -3.40 16.98 -1.54
N ASP A 152 -3.64 18.25 -1.21
CA ASP A 152 -3.17 19.38 -2.03
C ASP A 152 -1.65 19.56 -1.86
N LYS A 153 -1.13 19.35 -0.65
CA LYS A 153 0.32 19.31 -0.42
C LYS A 153 0.97 18.11 -1.12
N LEU A 154 0.33 16.95 -1.11
CA LEU A 154 0.83 15.77 -1.82
C LEU A 154 0.89 16.00 -3.33
N LYS A 155 -0.14 16.65 -3.90
CA LYS A 155 -0.21 17.00 -5.33
C LYS A 155 0.74 18.13 -5.74
N SER A 156 1.22 18.94 -4.80
CA SER A 156 2.14 20.05 -5.10
C SER A 156 3.59 19.69 -4.77
N PHE A 157 3.90 19.40 -3.52
CA PHE A 157 5.27 19.17 -3.05
C PHE A 157 5.82 17.77 -3.39
N TYR A 158 4.94 16.78 -3.47
CA TYR A 158 5.32 15.38 -3.69
C TYR A 158 4.91 14.86 -5.07
N ALA A 159 4.45 15.73 -5.98
CA ALA A 159 3.93 15.31 -7.29
C ALA A 159 4.88 14.40 -8.09
N SER A 160 6.19 14.66 -8.02
CA SER A 160 7.23 13.89 -8.73
C SER A 160 7.47 12.50 -8.15
N TRP A 161 6.92 12.21 -6.96
CA TRP A 161 7.04 10.90 -6.31
C TRP A 161 6.10 9.88 -6.92
N PHE A 162 5.08 10.31 -7.66
CA PHE A 162 3.99 9.47 -8.13
C PHE A 162 3.85 9.52 -9.65
N ASP A 163 3.77 8.35 -10.26
CA ASP A 163 3.35 8.24 -11.66
C ASP A 163 1.82 8.31 -11.75
N TYR A 164 1.15 7.69 -10.78
CA TYR A 164 -0.30 7.61 -10.69
C TYR A 164 -0.82 8.03 -9.32
N ALA A 165 -2.01 8.64 -9.29
CA ALA A 165 -2.76 8.84 -8.06
C ALA A 165 -4.13 8.16 -8.19
N ILE A 166 -4.38 7.16 -7.35
CA ILE A 166 -5.61 6.36 -7.35
C ILE A 166 -6.17 6.42 -5.93
N HIS A 167 -7.20 7.23 -5.73
CA HIS A 167 -7.72 7.50 -4.39
C HIS A 167 -9.24 7.76 -4.42
N PRO A 168 -9.95 7.54 -3.29
CA PRO A 168 -11.37 7.83 -3.21
C PRO A 168 -11.63 9.34 -3.35
N HIS A 169 -12.87 9.73 -3.62
CA HIS A 169 -13.24 11.14 -3.66
C HIS A 169 -12.87 11.85 -2.33
N PRO A 170 -12.34 13.08 -2.32
CA PRO A 170 -11.89 13.75 -1.09
C PRO A 170 -12.93 13.84 0.03
N ARG A 171 -14.21 13.94 -0.35
CA ARG A 171 -15.35 13.90 0.60
C ARG A 171 -15.49 12.58 1.37
N ASN A 172 -14.91 11.50 0.86
CA ASN A 172 -14.94 10.17 1.45
C ASN A 172 -13.67 9.85 2.26
N LEU A 173 -12.73 10.81 2.38
CA LEU A 173 -11.52 10.66 3.19
C LEU A 173 -11.80 10.91 4.68
N THR A 174 -12.88 11.61 5.00
CA THR A 174 -13.30 11.96 6.37
C THR A 174 -14.27 10.90 6.90
N LYS A 175 -13.77 9.72 7.23
CA LYS A 175 -14.32 8.98 8.36
C LYS A 175 -13.40 9.32 9.52
N ASP A 176 -13.82 10.23 10.40
CA ASP A 176 -13.11 10.40 11.66
C ASP A 176 -13.23 9.06 12.40
N PRO A 177 -12.13 8.38 12.76
CA PRO A 177 -12.21 7.16 13.57
C PRO A 177 -12.83 7.39 14.97
N ARG A 178 -13.21 8.63 15.30
CA ARG A 178 -13.89 9.05 16.53
C ARG A 178 -15.34 9.54 16.34
N SER A 179 -15.93 9.44 15.15
CA SER A 179 -17.36 9.75 14.94
C SER A 179 -18.27 8.54 15.15
#